data_AF-A0A9W8KKN7-F1
#
_entry.id   AF-A0A9W8KKN7-F1
#
_cell.length_a   1.000
_cell.length_b   1.000
_cell.length_c   1.000
_cell.angle_alpha   90.00
_cell.angle_beta   90.00
_cell.angle_gamma   90.00
#
_symmetry.space_group_name_H-M   'P 1'
#
loop_
_entity.id
_entity.type
_entity.pdbx_description
1 polymer ?
#
loop_
_entity_poly.entity_id
_entity_poly.type
_entity_poly.pdbx_seq_one_letter_code
_entity_poly.pdbx_strand_id
1 'polypeptide(L)'
;MLHNSKSVVDRRPIDPPPIIQLVVHDPLDPFSQSYTTSPAFIMQAVLMDECGKITLHHIKGHRAMAMAGSMVSPLHTLRDTSMVQGAYFVFSDLSVRMEGAFRLHTMIL
;
A
#
# COMPACT_ATOMS: atom_id res chain seq x y z
N MET A 1 -6.12 29.15 -29.61
CA MET A 1 -6.86 28.23 -28.72
C MET A 1 -6.34 26.81 -28.95
N LEU A 2 -5.57 26.27 -28.02
CA LEU A 2 -5.33 24.83 -27.91
C LEU A 2 -5.42 24.50 -26.43
N HIS A 3 -6.59 24.00 -26.01
CA HIS A 3 -6.81 23.52 -24.65
C HIS A 3 -5.99 22.25 -24.47
N ASN A 4 -4.91 22.36 -23.69
CA ASN A 4 -4.24 21.23 -23.09
C ASN A 4 -5.11 20.72 -21.94
N SER A 5 -5.98 19.76 -22.21
CA SER A 5 -6.63 18.97 -21.15
C SER A 5 -6.09 17.55 -21.23
N LYS A 6 -4.88 17.34 -20.67
CA LYS A 6 -4.64 16.06 -20.00
C LYS A 6 -5.75 15.97 -18.97
N SER A 7 -6.75 15.13 -19.21
CA SER A 7 -7.72 14.80 -18.17
C SER A 7 -6.89 14.26 -17.02
N VAL A 8 -6.74 15.08 -15.97
CA VAL A 8 -6.42 14.57 -14.65
C VAL A 8 -7.61 13.66 -14.36
N VAL A 9 -7.46 12.38 -14.67
CA VAL A 9 -8.42 11.36 -14.29
C VAL A 9 -8.60 11.57 -12.80
N ASP A 10 -9.83 11.79 -12.36
CA ASP A 10 -10.17 12.05 -10.96
C ASP A 10 -9.91 10.76 -10.18
N ARG A 11 -8.64 10.54 -9.83
CA ARG A 11 -8.19 9.33 -9.17
C ARG A 11 -8.54 9.48 -7.71
N ARG A 12 -9.39 8.58 -7.22
CA ARG A 12 -9.76 8.49 -5.82
C ARG A 12 -8.89 7.43 -5.17
N PRO A 13 -8.00 7.79 -4.22
CA PRO A 13 -7.29 6.82 -3.42
C PRO A 13 -8.26 5.85 -2.76
N ILE A 14 -7.79 4.66 -2.42
CA ILE A 14 -8.52 3.73 -1.56
C ILE A 14 -8.79 4.45 -0.23
N ASP A 15 -10.05 4.49 0.17
CA ASP A 15 -10.52 5.14 1.39
C ASP A 15 -11.23 4.11 2.29
N PRO A 16 -10.81 3.95 3.56
CA PRO A 16 -9.62 4.57 4.18
C PRO A 16 -8.30 4.05 3.56
N PRO A 17 -7.19 4.82 3.65
CA PRO A 17 -5.90 4.37 3.15
C PRO A 17 -5.47 3.09 3.89
N PRO A 18 -4.98 2.06 3.18
CA PRO A 18 -4.45 0.87 3.83
C PRO A 18 -3.24 1.22 4.71
N ILE A 19 -3.29 0.82 5.98
CA ILE A 19 -2.22 0.98 6.96
C ILE A 19 -1.90 -0.39 7.54
N ILE A 20 -0.63 -0.77 7.51
CA ILE A 20 -0.14 -2.07 8.00
C ILE A 20 0.94 -1.82 9.06
N GLN A 21 0.81 -2.42 10.24
CA GLN A 21 1.81 -2.35 11.29
C GLN A 21 2.83 -3.49 11.14
N LEU A 22 4.12 -3.15 11.23
CA LEU A 22 5.20 -4.12 11.39
C LEU A 22 5.38 -4.44 12.88
N VAL A 23 5.20 -5.70 13.24
CA VAL A 23 5.47 -6.21 14.60
C VAL A 23 6.51 -7.32 14.49
N VAL A 24 7.69 -7.06 15.04
CA VAL A 24 8.76 -8.06 15.10
C VAL A 24 8.69 -8.78 16.44
N HIS A 25 8.64 -10.10 16.40
CA HIS A 25 8.66 -10.95 17.59
C HIS A 25 10.04 -11.60 17.67
N ASP A 26 10.93 -11.03 18.47
CA ASP A 26 12.23 -11.64 18.78
C ASP A 26 12.13 -12.38 20.12
N PRO A 27 12.23 -13.72 20.14
CA PRO A 27 12.17 -14.49 21.38
C PRO A 27 13.40 -14.32 22.27
N LEU A 28 14.53 -13.85 21.72
CA LEU A 28 15.77 -13.59 22.44
C LEU A 28 15.83 -12.16 23.00
N ASP A 29 15.19 -11.21 22.30
CA ASP A 29 15.05 -9.82 22.77
C ASP A 29 13.62 -9.27 22.53
N PRO A 30 12.65 -9.62 23.40
CA PRO A 30 11.26 -9.22 23.25
C PRO A 30 11.02 -7.71 23.37
N PHE A 31 12.00 -6.95 23.87
CA PHE A 31 11.89 -5.50 24.06
C PHE A 31 12.62 -4.72 22.97
N SER A 32 13.30 -5.39 22.04
CA SER A 32 13.96 -4.73 20.92
C SER A 32 12.96 -3.96 20.07
N GLN A 33 13.17 -2.65 19.95
CA GLN A 33 12.39 -1.77 19.06
C GLN A 33 13.27 -1.20 17.92
N SER A 34 14.49 -1.71 17.77
CA SER A 34 15.45 -1.24 16.76
C SER A 34 14.93 -1.34 15.32
N TYR A 35 13.96 -2.22 15.07
CA TYR A 35 13.31 -2.35 13.76
C TYR A 35 12.44 -1.12 13.41
N THR A 36 11.92 -0.39 14.41
CA THR A 36 10.96 0.70 14.21
C THR A 36 11.55 1.92 13.49
N THR A 37 12.88 2.04 13.49
CA THR A 37 13.63 3.12 12.83
C THR A 37 14.51 2.62 11.69
N SER A 38 14.45 1.33 11.34
CA SER A 38 15.29 0.78 10.28
C SER A 38 14.81 1.30 8.92
N PRO A 39 15.67 1.98 8.14
CA PRO A 39 15.31 2.47 6.81
C PRO A 39 15.20 1.33 5.78
N ALA A 40 15.54 0.10 6.17
CA ALA A 40 15.67 -1.03 5.25
C ALA A 40 14.32 -1.60 4.79
N PHE A 41 13.23 -1.38 5.53
CA PHE A 41 11.96 -2.02 5.22
C PHE A 41 11.11 -1.17 4.28
N ILE A 42 10.71 -1.78 3.18
CA ILE A 42 9.73 -1.25 2.23
C ILE A 42 8.64 -2.30 2.06
N MET A 43 7.38 -1.90 1.97
CA MET A 43 6.27 -2.80 1.68
C MET A 43 5.70 -2.51 0.30
N GLN A 44 5.55 -3.54 -0.52
CA GLN A 44 4.87 -3.48 -1.81
C GLN A 44 3.42 -3.97 -1.68
N ALA A 45 2.51 -3.29 -2.35
CA ALA A 45 1.11 -3.67 -2.49
C ALA A 45 0.80 -4.14 -3.92
N VAL A 46 0.03 -5.23 -4.03
CA VAL A 46 -0.33 -5.89 -5.28
C VAL A 46 -1.84 -6.17 -5.29
N LEU A 47 -2.50 -5.86 -6.39
CA LEU A 47 -3.93 -6.14 -6.57
C LEU A 47 -4.15 -7.60 -6.92
N MET A 48 -5.06 -8.25 -6.21
CA MET A 48 -5.53 -9.59 -6.50
C MET A 48 -7.02 -9.58 -6.81
N ASP A 49 -7.49 -10.64 -7.46
CA ASP A 49 -8.91 -10.91 -7.61
C ASP A 49 -9.63 -11.04 -6.25
N GLU A 50 -10.96 -11.04 -6.28
CA GLU A 50 -11.82 -11.14 -5.09
C GLU A 50 -11.46 -12.34 -4.19
N CYS A 51 -11.01 -13.44 -4.80
CA CYS A 51 -10.62 -14.67 -4.12
C CYS A 51 -9.19 -14.65 -3.56
N GLY A 52 -8.35 -13.67 -3.94
CA GLY A 52 -6.94 -13.61 -3.55
C GLY A 52 -6.07 -14.70 -4.19
N LYS A 53 -6.47 -15.23 -5.35
CA LYS A 53 -5.79 -16.34 -6.04
C LYS A 53 -4.96 -15.87 -7.21
N ILE A 54 -5.37 -14.78 -7.87
CA ILE A 54 -4.75 -14.32 -9.11
C ILE A 54 -4.35 -12.86 -8.96
N THR A 55 -3.10 -12.57 -9.30
CA THR A 55 -2.59 -11.20 -9.37
C THR A 55 -3.11 -10.47 -10.62
N LEU A 56 -3.59 -9.26 -10.44
CA LEU A 56 -4.16 -8.40 -11.48
C LEU A 56 -3.22 -7.23 -11.78
N HIS A 57 -2.30 -7.40 -12.73
CA HIS A 57 -1.36 -6.34 -13.13
C HIS A 57 -1.98 -5.29 -14.06
N HIS A 58 -2.82 -5.73 -15.00
CA HIS A 58 -3.41 -4.89 -16.05
C HIS A 58 -4.93 -4.96 -16.06
N ILE A 59 -5.57 -3.90 -16.55
CA ILE A 59 -7.01 -3.87 -16.79
C ILE A 59 -7.33 -4.89 -17.89
N LYS A 60 -8.37 -5.72 -17.70
CA LYS A 60 -8.78 -6.74 -18.69
C LYS A 60 -8.94 -6.11 -20.09
N GLY A 61 -8.32 -6.74 -21.09
CA GLY A 61 -8.38 -6.30 -22.49
C GLY A 61 -7.59 -5.01 -22.80
N HIS A 62 -6.84 -4.45 -21.85
CA HIS A 62 -6.07 -3.22 -22.02
C HIS A 62 -4.63 -3.40 -21.53
N ARG A 63 -3.68 -2.66 -22.11
CA ARG A 63 -2.27 -2.66 -21.66
C ARG A 63 -2.02 -1.76 -20.45
N ALA A 64 -3.04 -1.02 -20.01
CA ALA A 64 -2.91 -0.08 -18.90
C ALA A 64 -2.91 -0.81 -17.55
N MET A 65 -2.13 -0.32 -16.58
CA MET A 65 -2.02 -0.91 -15.23
C MET A 65 -3.36 -0.88 -14.50
N ALA A 66 -3.65 -1.95 -13.74
CA ALA A 66 -4.87 -2.06 -12.92
C ALA A 66 -4.81 -1.18 -11.67
N MET A 67 -3.61 -0.95 -11.13
CA MET A 67 -3.34 -0.02 -10.04
C MET A 67 -2.61 1.20 -10.60
N ALA A 68 -2.62 2.29 -9.85
CA ALA A 68 -1.62 3.34 -10.02
C ALA A 68 -1.47 4.18 -8.74
N GLY A 69 -0.59 5.16 -8.76
CA GLY A 69 -0.13 5.87 -7.56
C GLY A 69 1.04 5.11 -6.95
N SER A 70 1.29 5.24 -5.65
CA SER A 70 2.36 4.53 -4.96
C SER A 70 1.93 3.13 -4.52
N MET A 71 2.39 2.10 -5.24
CA MET A 71 2.26 0.70 -4.81
C MET A 71 3.31 0.28 -3.78
N VAL A 72 4.15 1.20 -3.32
CA VAL A 72 5.17 0.93 -2.30
C VAL A 72 5.02 1.93 -1.16
N SER A 73 5.29 1.48 0.06
CA SER A 73 5.37 2.32 1.26
C SER A 73 6.68 2.03 1.98
N PRO A 74 7.46 3.06 2.35
CA PRO A 74 8.53 2.88 3.32
C PRO A 74 7.95 2.65 4.72
N LEU A 75 8.79 2.19 5.66
CA LEU A 75 8.45 2.10 7.06
C LEU A 75 8.42 3.50 7.70
N HIS A 76 7.36 3.80 8.44
CA HIS A 76 7.17 5.05 9.17
C HIS A 76 7.01 4.76 10.66
N THR A 77 7.73 5.49 11.51
CA THR A 77 7.49 5.50 12.95
C THR A 77 6.33 6.46 13.25
N LEU A 78 5.18 5.94 13.68
CA LEU A 78 3.98 6.74 13.97
C LEU A 78 3.45 6.41 15.38
N ARG A 79 2.48 7.19 15.84
CA ARG A 79 1.69 6.87 17.04
C ARG A 79 0.30 6.41 16.64
N ASP A 80 -0.19 5.37 17.30
CA ASP A 80 -1.56 4.90 17.14
C ASP A 80 -2.57 5.78 17.90
N THR A 81 -3.83 5.37 17.90
CA THR A 81 -4.93 6.04 18.60
C THR A 81 -4.80 5.99 20.12
N SER A 82 -3.95 5.12 20.66
CA SER A 82 -3.62 5.01 22.08
C SER A 82 -2.31 5.74 22.44
N MET A 83 -1.77 6.53 21.50
CA MET A 83 -0.49 7.26 21.63
C MET A 83 0.75 6.37 21.75
N VAL A 84 0.63 5.07 21.43
CA VAL A 84 1.75 4.13 21.47
C VAL A 84 2.54 4.25 20.17
N GLN A 85 3.86 4.34 20.27
CA GLN A 85 4.74 4.38 19.11
C GLN A 85 4.82 2.99 18.46
N GLY A 86 4.72 2.94 17.14
CA GLY A 86 4.86 1.73 16.34
C GLY A 86 5.44 2.02 14.96
N ALA A 87 5.68 0.95 14.20
CA ALA A 87 6.22 1.03 12.85
C ALA A 87 5.16 0.62 11.83
N TYR A 88 4.87 1.49 10.86
CA TYR A 88 3.72 1.37 9.97
C TYR A 88 4.10 1.62 8.51
N PHE A 89 3.46 0.90 7.61
CA PHE A 89 3.40 1.18 6.19
C PHE A 89 2.06 1.86 5.88
N VAL A 90 2.09 2.96 5.14
CA VAL A 90 0.92 3.81 4.84
C VAL A 90 0.79 3.99 3.34
N PHE A 91 -0.29 3.48 2.76
CA PHE A 91 -0.59 3.58 1.33
C PHE A 91 -1.57 4.73 1.06
N SER A 92 -1.11 5.98 1.23
CA SER A 92 -1.95 7.19 1.11
C SER A 92 -2.29 7.59 -0.33
N ASP A 93 -1.51 7.13 -1.31
CA ASP A 93 -1.68 7.42 -2.74
C ASP A 93 -1.85 6.11 -3.54
N LEU A 94 -2.72 5.21 -3.08
CA LEU A 94 -2.98 3.95 -3.77
C LEU A 94 -4.39 3.96 -4.37
N SER A 95 -4.54 3.73 -5.67
CA SER A 95 -5.87 3.58 -6.27
C SER A 95 -5.94 2.41 -7.25
N VAL A 96 -7.15 1.83 -7.36
CA VAL A 96 -7.52 0.83 -8.37
C VAL A 96 -8.22 1.54 -9.53
N ARG A 97 -7.88 1.16 -10.77
CA ARG A 97 -8.37 1.80 -12.01
C ARG A 97 -9.50 1.03 -12.68
N MET A 98 -10.05 0.04 -11.99
CA MET A 98 -11.12 -0.83 -12.46
C MET A 98 -12.14 -1.05 -11.36
N GLU A 99 -13.40 -1.13 -11.74
CA GLU A 99 -14.50 -1.46 -10.83
C GLU A 99 -14.51 -2.98 -10.55
N GLY A 100 -14.93 -3.35 -9.34
CA GLY A 100 -15.07 -4.74 -8.91
C GLY A 100 -14.67 -4.96 -7.45
N ALA A 101 -14.75 -6.22 -7.03
CA ALA A 101 -14.26 -6.67 -5.74
C ALA A 101 -12.85 -7.25 -5.90
N PHE A 102 -11.94 -6.81 -5.02
CA PHE A 102 -10.52 -7.14 -5.09
C PHE A 102 -9.96 -7.32 -3.69
N ARG A 103 -8.77 -7.92 -3.63
CA ARG A 103 -7.96 -7.94 -2.41
C ARG A 103 -6.64 -7.25 -2.66
N LEU A 104 -6.11 -6.60 -1.63
CA LEU A 104 -4.74 -6.12 -1.63
C LEU A 104 -3.86 -7.16 -0.95
N HIS A 105 -2.84 -7.62 -1.66
CA HIS A 105 -1.78 -8.44 -1.09
C HIS A 105 -0.55 -7.57 -0.85
N THR A 106 0.05 -7.70 0.33
CA THR A 106 1.20 -6.90 0.73
C THR A 106 2.39 -7.79 1.01
N MET A 107 3.55 -7.41 0.49
CA MET A 107 4.81 -8.12 0.66
C MET A 107 5.86 -7.16 1.20
N ILE A 108 6.56 -7.55 2.26
CA ILE A 108 7.72 -6.80 2.75
C ILE A 108 8.93 -7.13 1.86
N LEU A 109 9.71 -6.11 1.52
CA LEU A 109 10.91 -6.17 0.70
C LEU A 109 12.15 -5.88 1.56
#